data_AF-A0A960GA29-F1
#
_entry.id   AF-A0A960GA29-F1
#
_cell.length_a   1.000
_cell.length_b   1.000
_cell.length_c   1.000
_cell.angle_alpha   90.00
_cell.angle_beta   90.00
_cell.angle_gamma   90.00
#
_symmetry.space_group_name_H-M   'P 1'
#
loop_
_entity.id
_entity.type
_entity.pdbx_description
1 polymer ?
#
loop_
_entity_poly.entity_id
_entity_poly.type
_entity_poly.pdbx_seq_one_letter_code
_entity_poly.pdbx_strand_id
1 'polypeptide(L)'
;MFAREFAALRVPSDQVIVLARLPEPLRWELAYVIQCRHDERASRTPPEVVGRLVSFLLEADVPSLRDGDERSWRKAFTASGRRDSNGRGLLVYAHQRVADLAAGSGWVAEYPREVWQLRRLGYPGNLTLDFTRIAQPWLREATKRWTRQRLATGVGLEAVRRGLTAVTRLAGYLQQARIDAPQALTRVVLEDPAAVSRKAARNRMSAGCSRRRR
;
A
#
# COMPACT_ATOMS: atom_id res chain seq x y z
N MET A 1 34.79 7.14 -19.32
CA MET A 1 36.03 6.97 -18.52
C MET A 1 35.78 6.66 -17.04
N PHE A 2 34.54 6.68 -16.52
CA PHE A 2 34.23 6.37 -15.10
C PHE A 2 34.20 4.88 -14.73
N ALA A 3 33.97 3.97 -15.67
CA ALA A 3 33.84 2.55 -15.39
C ALA A 3 35.17 1.83 -15.07
N ARG A 4 36.33 2.42 -15.41
CA ARG A 4 37.65 1.81 -15.20
C ARG A 4 38.23 2.06 -13.80
N GLU A 5 37.84 3.13 -13.11
CA GLU A 5 38.36 3.46 -11.78
C GLU A 5 37.78 2.55 -10.68
N PHE A 6 36.55 2.06 -10.84
CA PHE A 6 35.94 1.11 -9.90
C PHE A 6 36.47 -0.33 -10.05
N ALA A 7 37.15 -0.67 -11.15
CA ALA A 7 37.71 -2.01 -11.36
C ALA A 7 38.96 -2.28 -10.49
N ALA A 8 39.62 -1.22 -9.99
CA ALA A 8 40.88 -1.32 -9.24
C ALA A 8 40.69 -1.33 -7.72
N LEU A 9 39.50 -1.04 -7.21
CA LEU A 9 39.20 -1.14 -5.78
C LEU A 9 38.89 -2.60 -5.46
N ARG A 10 39.76 -3.27 -4.70
CA ARG A 10 39.41 -4.50 -3.97
C ARG A 10 38.41 -4.12 -2.88
N VAL A 11 37.16 -3.92 -3.28
CA VAL A 11 36.04 -3.85 -2.36
C VAL A 11 35.86 -5.27 -1.82
N PRO A 12 35.99 -5.49 -0.51
CA PRO A 12 35.85 -6.82 0.05
C PRO A 12 34.44 -7.35 -0.28
N SER A 13 34.31 -8.66 -0.52
CA SER A 13 33.11 -9.28 -1.09
C SER A 13 31.85 -9.13 -0.25
N ASP A 14 32.00 -8.78 1.03
CA ASP A 14 30.94 -8.37 1.96
C ASP A 14 30.41 -6.94 1.70
N GLN A 15 31.06 -6.18 0.81
CA GLN A 15 30.72 -4.82 0.43
C GLN A 15 30.30 -4.70 -1.05
N VAL A 16 30.34 -5.78 -1.83
CA VAL A 16 29.97 -5.80 -3.26
C VAL A 16 28.62 -6.48 -3.46
N ILE A 17 27.71 -5.81 -4.17
CA ILE A 17 26.43 -6.37 -4.61
C ILE A 17 26.59 -6.83 -6.06
N VAL A 18 26.56 -8.15 -6.29
CA VAL A 18 26.66 -8.73 -7.64
C VAL A 18 25.27 -9.09 -8.16
N LEU A 19 24.73 -8.27 -9.06
CA LEU A 19 23.42 -8.50 -9.70
C LEU A 19 23.51 -9.22 -11.06
N ALA A 20 24.71 -9.36 -11.61
CA ALA A 20 24.93 -9.87 -12.97
C ALA A 20 24.46 -11.32 -13.19
N ARG A 21 24.22 -12.07 -12.11
CA ARG A 21 23.73 -13.45 -12.16
C ARG A 21 22.21 -13.53 -12.37
N LEU A 22 21.49 -12.44 -12.19
CA LEU A 22 20.04 -12.39 -12.33
C LEU A 22 19.63 -12.20 -13.79
N PRO A 23 18.44 -12.70 -14.19
CA PRO A 23 17.83 -12.34 -15.46
C PRO A 23 17.77 -10.82 -15.64
N GLU A 24 17.90 -10.36 -16.89
CA GLU A 24 17.99 -8.94 -17.21
C GLU A 24 16.84 -8.08 -16.62
N PRO A 25 15.56 -8.48 -16.70
CA PRO A 25 14.47 -7.70 -16.11
C PRO A 25 14.65 -7.54 -14.59
N LEU A 26 14.95 -8.63 -13.90
CA LEU A 26 15.11 -8.68 -12.46
C LEU A 26 16.35 -7.91 -11.97
N ARG A 27 17.42 -7.90 -12.76
CA ARG A 27 18.62 -7.09 -12.51
C ARG A 27 18.27 -5.59 -12.47
N TRP A 28 17.51 -5.11 -13.45
CA TRP A 28 17.10 -3.71 -13.51
C TRP A 28 16.09 -3.34 -12.42
N GLU A 29 15.17 -4.24 -12.10
CA GLU A 29 14.24 -4.08 -10.98
C GLU A 29 14.97 -3.90 -9.65
N LEU A 30 15.96 -4.75 -9.34
CA LEU A 30 16.74 -4.62 -8.11
C LEU A 30 17.65 -3.39 -8.12
N ALA A 31 18.27 -3.04 -9.24
CA ALA A 31 19.07 -1.82 -9.35
C ALA A 31 18.23 -0.57 -9.05
N TYR A 32 17.01 -0.50 -9.60
CA TYR A 32 16.06 0.56 -9.30
C TYR A 32 15.70 0.62 -7.81
N VAL A 33 15.40 -0.53 -7.19
CA VAL A 33 15.06 -0.62 -5.76
C VAL A 33 16.20 -0.14 -4.86
N ILE A 34 17.45 -0.50 -5.19
CA ILE A 34 18.64 -0.06 -4.44
C ILE A 34 18.81 1.46 -4.58
N GLN A 35 18.61 2.00 -5.78
CA GLN A 35 18.65 3.44 -6.02
C GLN A 35 17.57 4.17 -5.21
N CYS A 36 16.33 3.67 -5.17
CA CYS A 36 15.26 4.26 -4.34
C CYS A 36 15.64 4.29 -2.85
N ARG A 37 16.23 3.21 -2.31
CA ARG A 37 16.70 3.15 -0.92
C ARG A 37 17.80 4.18 -0.64
N HIS A 38 18.71 4.33 -1.59
CA HIS A 38 19.80 5.30 -1.49
C HIS A 38 19.25 6.73 -1.47
N ASP A 39 18.32 7.05 -2.38
CA ASP A 39 17.72 8.39 -2.51
C ASP A 39 16.84 8.76 -1.31
N GLU A 40 16.11 7.79 -0.75
CA GLU A 40 15.32 7.96 0.48
C GLU A 40 16.21 8.22 1.71
N ARG A 41 17.53 8.01 1.63
CA ARG A 41 18.49 8.03 2.75
C ARG A 41 18.04 7.19 3.95
N ALA A 42 17.13 6.25 3.71
CA ALA A 42 16.43 5.49 4.73
C ALA A 42 17.21 4.21 5.02
N SER A 43 17.98 4.24 6.12
CA SER A 43 18.73 3.10 6.68
C SER A 43 19.69 2.41 5.69
N ARG A 44 20.99 2.44 5.98
CA ARG A 44 22.02 1.77 5.17
C ARG A 44 21.64 0.30 4.96
N THR A 45 21.34 -0.08 3.71
CA THR A 45 20.98 -1.46 3.37
C THR A 45 22.27 -2.27 3.28
N PRO A 46 22.56 -3.19 4.21
CA PRO A 46 23.83 -3.91 4.21
C PRO A 46 23.94 -4.79 2.95
N PRO A 47 25.08 -4.81 2.25
CA PRO A 47 25.25 -5.62 1.04
C PRO A 47 24.96 -7.12 1.26
N GLU A 48 25.22 -7.63 2.46
CA GLU A 48 24.84 -8.98 2.89
C GLU A 48 23.32 -9.27 2.79
N VAL A 49 22.46 -8.29 3.11
CA VAL A 49 21.00 -8.43 3.03
C VAL A 49 20.58 -8.48 1.56
N VAL A 50 21.22 -7.67 0.72
CA VAL A 50 20.99 -7.70 -0.73
C VAL A 50 21.47 -9.00 -1.34
N GLY A 51 22.66 -9.49 -0.95
CA GLY A 51 23.21 -10.77 -1.41
C GLY A 51 22.29 -11.94 -1.06
N ARG A 52 21.75 -11.98 0.16
CA ARG A 52 20.72 -12.97 0.55
C ARG A 52 19.48 -12.86 -0.33
N LEU A 53 18.97 -11.65 -0.58
CA LEU A 53 17.82 -11.45 -1.46
C LEU A 53 18.11 -11.96 -2.89
N VAL A 54 19.27 -11.65 -3.45
CA VAL A 54 19.71 -12.15 -4.77
C VAL A 54 19.74 -13.67 -4.80
N SER A 55 20.35 -14.33 -3.80
CA SER A 55 20.37 -15.79 -3.72
C SER A 55 18.97 -16.39 -3.62
N PHE A 56 18.03 -15.74 -2.92
CA PHE A 56 16.64 -16.20 -2.85
C PHE A 56 15.97 -16.13 -4.21
N LEU A 57 16.15 -15.01 -4.93
CA LEU A 57 15.51 -14.81 -6.22
C LEU A 57 16.09 -15.72 -7.31
N LEU A 58 17.39 -16.06 -7.23
CA LEU A 58 18.01 -17.07 -8.07
C LEU A 58 17.43 -18.48 -7.83
N GLU A 59 17.21 -18.85 -6.56
CA GLU A 59 16.58 -20.13 -6.20
C GLU A 59 15.10 -20.18 -6.59
N ALA A 60 14.40 -19.05 -6.52
CA ALA A 60 13.00 -18.94 -6.88
C ALA A 60 12.75 -18.98 -8.40
N ASP A 61 13.80 -18.80 -9.21
CA ASP A 61 13.79 -18.83 -10.69
C ASP A 61 12.66 -17.98 -11.31
N VAL A 62 12.45 -16.78 -10.80
CA VAL A 62 11.42 -15.86 -11.29
C VAL A 62 11.99 -14.85 -12.30
N PRO A 63 11.29 -14.55 -13.41
CA PRO A 63 11.73 -13.56 -14.36
C PRO A 63 11.49 -12.12 -13.88
N SER A 64 10.52 -11.88 -13.00
CA SER A 64 10.22 -10.56 -12.41
C SER A 64 9.69 -10.66 -10.98
N LEU A 65 9.96 -9.62 -10.16
CA LEU A 65 9.33 -9.44 -8.85
C LEU A 65 7.80 -9.25 -8.93
N ARG A 66 7.26 -8.99 -10.13
CA ARG A 66 5.84 -8.75 -10.39
C ARG A 66 5.02 -10.02 -10.54
N ASP A 67 5.66 -11.17 -10.78
CA ASP A 67 4.96 -12.42 -11.10
C ASP A 67 4.26 -13.04 -9.87
N GLY A 68 4.56 -12.54 -8.66
CA GLY A 68 3.90 -12.92 -7.42
C GLY A 68 3.30 -11.73 -6.67
N ASP A 69 2.34 -12.01 -5.77
CA ASP A 69 1.82 -11.02 -4.82
C ASP A 69 2.66 -10.92 -3.54
N GLU A 70 2.51 -9.84 -2.76
CA GLU A 70 3.26 -9.63 -1.51
C GLU A 70 3.12 -10.79 -0.52
N ARG A 71 1.94 -11.41 -0.39
CA ARG A 71 1.68 -12.50 0.55
C ARG A 71 2.38 -13.78 0.10
N SER A 72 2.35 -14.06 -1.20
CA SER A 72 3.06 -15.16 -1.85
C SER A 72 4.56 -15.01 -1.67
N TRP A 73 5.11 -13.80 -1.83
CA TRP A 73 6.52 -13.51 -1.55
C TRP A 73 6.91 -13.72 -0.09
N ARG A 74 6.10 -13.24 0.85
CA ARG A 74 6.32 -13.47 2.29
C ARG A 74 6.31 -14.96 2.65
N LYS A 75 5.39 -15.72 2.05
CA LYS A 75 5.27 -17.17 2.25
C LYS A 75 6.46 -17.90 1.66
N ALA A 76 6.84 -17.60 0.41
CA ALA A 76 7.99 -18.20 -0.27
C ALA A 76 9.30 -17.93 0.47
N PHE A 77 9.52 -16.69 0.92
CA PHE A 77 10.71 -16.33 1.70
C PHE A 77 10.77 -17.10 3.04
N THR A 78 9.63 -17.26 3.71
CA THR A 78 9.57 -18.04 4.97
C THR A 78 9.79 -19.54 4.70
N ALA A 79 9.25 -20.06 3.60
CA ALA A 79 9.40 -21.45 3.17
C ALA A 79 10.85 -21.80 2.79
N SER A 80 11.65 -20.82 2.34
CA SER A 80 13.09 -20.99 2.05
C SER A 80 13.96 -21.27 3.30
N GLY A 81 13.37 -21.33 4.50
CA GLY A 81 14.10 -21.59 5.76
C GLY A 81 14.87 -20.38 6.30
N ARG A 82 14.86 -19.25 5.58
CA ARG A 82 15.57 -18.03 5.95
C ARG A 82 14.82 -17.25 7.03
N ARG A 83 15.38 -17.18 8.24
CA ARG A 83 14.84 -16.36 9.35
C ARG A 83 15.32 -14.90 9.34
N ASP A 84 15.53 -14.34 8.14
CA ASP A 84 16.01 -12.98 7.98
C ASP A 84 14.84 -11.97 7.85
N SER A 85 14.55 -11.27 8.94
CA SER A 85 13.51 -10.23 8.96
C SER A 85 13.85 -9.05 8.05
N ASN A 86 15.14 -8.70 7.92
CA ASN A 86 15.62 -7.60 7.09
C ASN A 86 15.52 -7.95 5.60
N GLY A 87 15.96 -9.16 5.22
CA GLY A 87 15.81 -9.67 3.86
C GLY A 87 14.35 -9.77 3.42
N ARG A 88 13.46 -10.25 4.30
CA ARG A 88 12.01 -10.27 4.05
C ARG A 88 11.44 -8.86 3.89
N GLY A 89 11.87 -7.91 4.72
CA GLY A 89 11.47 -6.50 4.62
C GLY A 89 11.93 -5.87 3.30
N LEU A 90 13.15 -6.17 2.87
CA LEU A 90 13.71 -5.71 1.60
C LEU A 90 12.97 -6.30 0.40
N LEU A 91 12.63 -7.60 0.43
CA LEU A 91 11.83 -8.25 -0.63
C LEU A 91 10.48 -7.57 -0.81
N VAL A 92 9.77 -7.33 0.29
CA VAL A 92 8.46 -6.66 0.26
C VAL A 92 8.59 -5.23 -0.26
N TYR A 93 9.61 -4.50 0.21
CA TYR A 93 9.92 -3.16 -0.29
C TYR A 93 10.23 -3.17 -1.81
N ALA A 94 11.03 -4.13 -2.27
CA ALA A 94 11.42 -4.28 -3.67
C ALA A 94 10.19 -4.53 -4.55
N HIS A 95 9.36 -5.50 -4.18
CA HIS A 95 8.10 -5.79 -4.86
C HIS A 95 7.19 -4.55 -4.91
N GLN A 96 7.04 -3.83 -3.79
CA GLN A 96 6.22 -2.62 -3.73
C GLN A 96 6.72 -1.51 -4.65
N ARG A 97 8.03 -1.25 -4.68
CA ARG A 97 8.64 -0.24 -5.56
C ARG A 97 8.50 -0.58 -7.03
N VAL A 98 8.74 -1.83 -7.41
CA VAL A 98 8.55 -2.28 -8.79
C VAL A 98 7.07 -2.23 -9.19
N ALA A 99 6.17 -2.61 -8.29
CA ALA A 99 4.73 -2.49 -8.52
C ALA A 99 4.27 -1.03 -8.65
N ASP A 100 4.87 -0.10 -7.91
CA ASP A 100 4.61 1.34 -8.02
C ASP A 100 5.14 1.91 -9.34
N LEU A 101 6.35 1.51 -9.75
CA LEU A 101 6.93 1.90 -11.04
C LEU A 101 6.04 1.46 -12.21
N ALA A 102 5.59 0.20 -12.19
CA ALA A 102 4.68 -0.33 -13.21
C ALA A 102 3.29 0.29 -13.17
N ALA A 103 2.81 0.64 -11.97
CA ALA A 103 1.52 1.28 -11.77
C ALA A 103 1.47 2.73 -12.26
N GLY A 104 2.62 3.38 -12.37
CA GLY A 104 2.76 4.82 -12.58
C GLY A 104 2.60 5.62 -11.29
N SER A 105 3.07 6.86 -11.32
CA SER A 105 2.99 7.81 -10.20
C SER A 105 2.03 8.95 -10.50
N GLY A 106 1.56 9.61 -9.43
CA GLY A 106 0.73 10.80 -9.52
C GLY A 106 -0.76 10.54 -9.80
N TRP A 107 -1.49 11.64 -9.98
CA TRP A 107 -2.95 11.63 -10.02
C TRP A 107 -3.54 10.92 -11.24
N VAL A 108 -2.87 10.95 -12.39
CA VAL A 108 -3.37 10.32 -13.62
C VAL A 108 -3.46 8.79 -13.45
N ALA A 109 -2.46 8.19 -12.80
CA ALA A 109 -2.41 6.75 -12.56
C ALA A 109 -3.28 6.29 -11.37
N GLU A 110 -3.39 7.11 -10.32
CA GLU A 110 -4.10 6.74 -9.09
C GLU A 110 -5.59 7.08 -9.12
N TYR A 111 -6.01 8.17 -9.78
CA TYR A 111 -7.40 8.64 -9.76
C TYR A 111 -8.44 7.61 -10.26
N PRO A 112 -8.19 6.86 -11.36
CA PRO A 112 -9.13 5.83 -11.82
C PRO A 112 -9.30 4.67 -10.83
N ARG A 113 -8.34 4.45 -9.93
CA ARG A 113 -8.35 3.33 -8.98
C ARG A 113 -9.37 3.52 -7.87
N GLU A 114 -9.84 2.41 -7.32
CA GLU A 114 -10.72 2.40 -6.14
C GLU A 114 -9.96 2.38 -4.82
N VAL A 115 -8.66 2.09 -4.86
CA VAL A 115 -7.76 2.16 -3.72
C VAL A 115 -6.59 3.03 -4.12
N TRP A 116 -6.43 4.18 -3.46
CA TRP A 116 -5.33 5.10 -3.71
C TRP A 116 -4.18 4.81 -2.76
N GLN A 117 -2.99 4.65 -3.31
CA GLN A 117 -1.77 4.50 -2.51
C GLN A 117 -1.09 5.86 -2.36
N LEU A 118 -1.08 6.38 -1.14
CA LEU A 118 -0.59 7.75 -0.90
C LEU A 118 0.91 7.90 -1.18
N ARG A 119 1.67 6.81 -1.07
CA ARG A 119 3.09 6.75 -1.47
C ARG A 119 3.32 7.11 -2.95
N ARG A 120 2.39 6.74 -3.84
CA ARG A 120 2.46 7.05 -5.27
C ARG A 120 2.06 8.49 -5.58
N LEU A 121 1.42 9.15 -4.62
CA LEU A 121 1.06 10.57 -4.65
C LEU A 121 2.12 11.45 -3.96
N GLY A 122 3.23 10.88 -3.49
CA GLY A 122 4.33 11.61 -2.86
C GLY A 122 4.20 11.78 -1.33
N TYR A 123 3.25 11.11 -0.68
CA TYR A 123 3.16 11.11 0.78
C TYR A 123 4.03 10.02 1.40
N PRO A 124 4.66 10.27 2.57
CA PRO A 124 5.47 9.26 3.24
C PRO A 124 4.62 8.12 3.82
N GLY A 125 5.20 6.92 3.86
CA GLY A 125 4.61 5.74 4.48
C GLY A 125 3.72 4.90 3.56
N ASN A 126 3.23 3.78 4.08
CA ASN A 126 2.42 2.81 3.32
C ASN A 126 0.92 2.98 3.60
N LEU A 127 0.42 4.22 3.47
CA LEU A 127 -0.97 4.54 3.77
C LEU A 127 -1.83 4.44 2.50
N THR A 128 -3.02 3.86 2.63
CA THR A 128 -3.97 3.66 1.55
C THR A 128 -5.32 4.29 1.86
N LEU A 129 -5.97 4.87 0.85
CA LEU A 129 -7.36 5.33 0.92
C LEU A 129 -8.22 4.36 0.11
N ASP A 130 -9.14 3.68 0.79
CA ASP A 130 -9.99 2.65 0.22
C ASP A 130 -11.41 3.19 0.00
N PHE A 131 -11.84 3.27 -1.25
CA PHE A 131 -13.17 3.73 -1.66
C PHE A 131 -14.14 2.58 -1.98
N THR A 132 -13.66 1.33 -1.94
CA THR A 132 -14.47 0.14 -2.29
C THR A 132 -15.64 -0.07 -1.32
N ARG A 133 -15.51 0.45 -0.09
CA ARG A 133 -16.55 0.38 0.95
C ARG A 133 -17.78 1.25 0.67
N ILE A 134 -17.70 2.15 -0.31
CA ILE A 134 -18.81 2.99 -0.73
C ILE A 134 -19.51 2.27 -1.88
N ALA A 135 -20.66 1.66 -1.61
CA ALA A 135 -21.39 0.86 -2.58
C ALA A 135 -21.94 1.71 -3.74
N GLN A 136 -22.41 2.93 -3.46
CA GLN A 136 -23.03 3.81 -4.45
C GLN A 136 -21.97 4.44 -5.38
N PRO A 137 -22.01 4.20 -6.71
CA PRO A 137 -20.99 4.71 -7.63
C PRO A 137 -20.91 6.24 -7.67
N TRP A 138 -22.05 6.94 -7.64
CA TRP A 138 -22.10 8.40 -7.65
C TRP A 138 -21.45 9.00 -6.40
N LEU A 139 -21.66 8.37 -5.23
CA LEU A 139 -21.07 8.81 -3.97
C LEU A 139 -19.57 8.51 -3.95
N ARG A 140 -19.16 7.36 -4.49
CA ARG A 140 -17.74 6.99 -4.63
C ARG A 140 -16.99 8.03 -5.45
N GLU A 141 -17.51 8.38 -6.63
CA GLU A 141 -16.89 9.38 -7.51
C GLU A 141 -16.91 10.80 -6.93
N ALA A 142 -17.97 11.18 -6.20
CA ALA A 142 -17.98 12.43 -5.45
C ALA A 142 -16.91 12.45 -4.34
N THR A 143 -16.77 11.34 -3.61
CA THR A 143 -15.79 11.19 -2.54
C THR A 143 -14.36 11.23 -3.05
N LYS A 144 -14.08 10.59 -4.20
CA LYS A 144 -12.78 10.69 -4.88
C LYS A 144 -12.46 12.15 -5.23
N ARG A 145 -13.37 12.87 -5.89
CA ARG A 145 -13.18 14.30 -6.24
C ARG A 145 -12.91 15.17 -5.02
N TRP A 146 -13.71 15.02 -3.97
CA TRP A 146 -13.52 15.71 -2.70
C TRP A 146 -12.17 15.39 -2.07
N THR A 147 -11.77 14.11 -2.05
CA THR A 147 -10.50 13.66 -1.46
C THR A 147 -9.31 14.25 -2.20
N ARG A 148 -9.34 14.24 -3.53
CA ARG A 148 -8.32 14.89 -4.37
C ARG A 148 -8.22 16.38 -4.09
N GLN A 149 -9.35 17.08 -4.05
CA GLN A 149 -9.38 18.51 -3.73
C GLN A 149 -8.75 18.78 -2.37
N ARG A 150 -9.11 18.00 -1.34
CA ARG A 150 -8.56 18.17 0.02
C ARG A 150 -7.05 17.96 0.05
N LEU A 151 -6.56 16.91 -0.59
CA LEU A 151 -5.13 16.62 -0.68
C LEU A 151 -4.37 17.71 -1.44
N ALA A 152 -4.96 18.26 -2.51
CA ALA A 152 -4.39 19.39 -3.25
C ALA A 152 -4.35 20.70 -2.43
N THR A 153 -5.36 20.93 -1.57
CA THR A 153 -5.40 22.10 -0.67
C THR A 153 -4.50 21.96 0.58
N GLY A 154 -3.73 20.87 0.70
CA GLY A 154 -2.84 20.65 1.83
C GLY A 154 -3.55 20.32 3.14
N VAL A 155 -4.84 19.92 3.09
CA VAL A 155 -5.55 19.49 4.29
C VAL A 155 -4.90 18.22 4.82
N GLY A 156 -4.63 18.20 6.13
CA GLY A 156 -3.96 17.09 6.79
C GLY A 156 -4.62 15.74 6.52
N LEU A 157 -3.79 14.72 6.29
CA LEU A 157 -4.24 13.39 5.88
C LEU A 157 -5.25 12.77 6.85
N GLU A 158 -5.10 13.00 8.16
CA GLU A 158 -6.04 12.51 9.16
C GLU A 158 -7.44 13.11 9.03
N ALA A 159 -7.56 14.38 8.63
CA ALA A 159 -8.86 15.00 8.39
C ALA A 159 -9.54 14.37 7.15
N VAL A 160 -8.76 14.08 6.11
CA VAL A 160 -9.25 13.36 4.92
C VAL A 160 -9.74 11.96 5.30
N ARG A 161 -8.96 11.21 6.09
CA ARG A 161 -9.33 9.85 6.55
C ARG A 161 -10.59 9.85 7.43
N ARG A 162 -10.73 10.84 8.31
CA ARG A 162 -11.95 11.02 9.13
C ARG A 162 -13.17 11.30 8.26
N GLY A 163 -13.03 12.17 7.27
CA GLY A 163 -14.10 12.45 6.31
C GLY A 163 -14.47 11.22 5.48
N LEU A 164 -13.49 10.49 4.94
CA LEU A 164 -13.73 9.22 4.23
C LEU A 164 -14.45 8.19 5.11
N THR A 165 -14.09 8.10 6.39
CA THR A 165 -14.76 7.22 7.36
C THR A 165 -16.21 7.65 7.58
N ALA A 166 -16.48 8.95 7.68
CA ALA A 166 -17.84 9.48 7.80
C ALA A 166 -18.67 9.17 6.56
N VAL A 167 -18.13 9.38 5.35
CA VAL A 167 -18.82 9.08 4.09
C VAL A 167 -19.04 7.57 3.92
N THR A 168 -18.10 6.72 4.34
CA THR A 168 -18.29 5.27 4.32
C THR A 168 -19.44 4.83 5.23
N ARG A 169 -19.60 5.47 6.40
CA ARG A 169 -20.75 5.19 7.27
C ARG A 169 -22.06 5.65 6.66
N LEU A 170 -22.05 6.84 6.05
CA LEU A 170 -23.21 7.34 5.30
C LEU A 170 -23.58 6.39 4.15
N ALA A 171 -22.61 5.93 3.37
CA ALA A 171 -22.82 4.97 2.30
C ALA A 171 -23.48 3.67 2.79
N GLY A 172 -23.05 3.16 3.95
CA GLY A 172 -23.67 2.01 4.60
C GLY A 172 -25.12 2.27 5.05
N TYR A 173 -25.42 3.48 5.54
CA TYR A 173 -26.79 3.88 5.86
C TYR A 173 -27.66 4.00 4.59
N LEU A 174 -27.16 4.67 3.55
CA LEU A 174 -27.87 4.82 2.26
C LEU A 174 -28.15 3.47 1.62
N GLN A 175 -27.22 2.52 1.74
CA GLN A 175 -27.41 1.15 1.26
C GLN A 175 -28.56 0.45 2.00
N GLN A 176 -28.68 0.64 3.32
CA GLN A 176 -29.79 0.08 4.10
C GLN A 176 -31.13 0.75 3.78
N ALA A 177 -31.12 2.06 3.54
CA ALA A 177 -32.29 2.83 3.12
C ALA A 177 -32.68 2.59 1.65
N ARG A 178 -31.90 1.80 0.89
CA ARG A 178 -32.04 1.56 -0.56
C ARG A 178 -32.09 2.85 -1.38
N ILE A 179 -31.21 3.79 -1.03
CA ILE A 179 -31.04 5.06 -1.73
C ILE A 179 -29.89 4.91 -2.72
N ASP A 180 -30.26 4.71 -3.98
CA ASP A 180 -29.29 4.45 -5.05
C ASP A 180 -29.03 5.66 -5.95
N ALA A 181 -29.81 6.73 -5.81
CA ALA A 181 -29.72 7.93 -6.63
C ALA A 181 -29.43 9.19 -5.79
N PRO A 182 -28.59 10.12 -6.28
CA PRO A 182 -28.25 11.34 -5.55
C PRO A 182 -29.45 12.25 -5.28
N GLN A 183 -30.48 12.22 -6.14
CA GLN A 183 -31.71 13.02 -5.99
C GLN A 183 -32.56 12.58 -4.79
N ALA A 184 -32.42 11.33 -4.36
CA ALA A 184 -33.12 10.79 -3.20
C ALA A 184 -32.44 11.16 -1.88
N LEU A 185 -31.28 11.82 -1.92
CA LEU A 185 -30.60 12.36 -0.74
C LEU A 185 -31.28 13.68 -0.31
N THR A 186 -32.39 13.57 0.41
CA THR A 186 -33.12 14.73 0.93
C THR A 186 -32.65 15.11 2.33
N ARG A 187 -32.95 16.36 2.74
CA ARG A 187 -32.71 16.83 4.10
C ARG A 187 -33.31 15.90 5.16
N VAL A 188 -34.51 15.39 4.90
CA VAL A 188 -35.23 14.45 5.79
C VAL A 188 -34.44 13.16 5.99
N VAL A 189 -33.82 12.63 4.93
CA VAL A 189 -32.96 11.42 5.01
C VAL A 189 -31.69 11.68 5.81
N LEU A 190 -31.13 12.89 5.74
CA LEU A 190 -29.91 13.25 6.47
C LEU A 190 -30.17 13.56 7.94
N GLU A 191 -31.34 14.12 8.25
CA GLU A 191 -31.78 14.46 9.61
C GLU A 191 -32.43 13.28 10.33
N ASP A 192 -32.67 12.15 9.63
CA ASP A 192 -33.14 10.92 10.25
C ASP A 192 -32.14 10.48 11.34
N PRO A 193 -32.57 10.39 12.62
CA PRO A 193 -31.71 10.00 13.73
C PRO A 193 -31.07 8.61 13.57
N ALA A 194 -31.62 7.75 12.69
CA ALA A 194 -31.03 6.47 12.30
C ALA A 194 -29.74 6.60 11.46
N ALA A 195 -29.55 7.71 10.75
CA ALA A 195 -28.33 8.06 10.03
C ALA A 195 -27.20 8.48 10.99
N VAL A 196 -27.54 9.14 12.10
CA VAL A 196 -26.60 9.69 13.09
C VAL A 196 -26.15 8.64 14.12
N SER A 197 -26.95 7.59 14.37
CA SER A 197 -26.82 6.81 15.61
C SER A 197 -26.76 5.29 15.39
N ARG A 198 -25.61 4.71 15.03
CA ARG A 198 -25.42 3.24 15.16
C ARG A 198 -24.01 2.76 15.52
N LYS A 199 -23.34 3.50 16.42
CA LYS A 199 -22.22 2.95 17.21
C LYS A 199 -22.67 2.32 18.54
N ALA A 200 -23.90 2.59 18.99
CA ALA A 200 -24.39 2.19 20.31
C ALA A 200 -25.11 0.83 20.40
N ALA A 201 -25.49 0.22 19.27
CA ALA A 201 -26.21 -1.06 19.26
C ALA A 201 -25.28 -2.29 19.30
N ARG A 202 -24.10 -2.21 18.67
CA ARG A 202 -23.18 -3.37 18.58
C ARG A 202 -22.40 -3.64 19.88
N ASN A 203 -22.23 -2.63 20.75
CA ASN A 203 -21.59 -2.80 22.07
C ASN A 203 -22.55 -3.26 23.19
N ARG A 204 -23.87 -3.18 22.97
CA ARG A 204 -24.85 -3.65 23.97
C ARG A 204 -25.13 -5.16 23.89
N MET A 205 -24.96 -5.77 22.71
CA MET A 205 -25.06 -7.22 22.55
C MET A 205 -23.83 -7.99 23.08
N SER A 206 -22.63 -7.41 23.04
CA SER A 206 -21.43 -8.04 23.62
C SER A 206 -21.35 -7.91 25.14
N ALA A 207 -21.88 -6.84 25.73
CA ALA A 207 -21.94 -6.66 27.19
C ALA A 207 -23.11 -7.41 27.86
N GLY A 208 -24.16 -7.78 27.11
CA GLY A 208 -25.31 -8.52 27.62
C GLY A 208 -25.08 -10.04 27.77
N CYS A 209 -24.11 -10.62 27.05
CA CYS A 209 -23.87 -12.06 27.04
C CYS A 209 -22.96 -12.56 28.18
N SER A 210 -22.30 -11.67 28.94
CA SER A 210 -21.37 -12.05 30.01
C SER A 210 -21.96 -12.01 31.42
N ARG A 211 -23.27 -11.72 31.60
CA ARG A 211 -23.90 -11.55 32.93
C ARG A 211 -25.01 -12.56 33.28
N ARG A 212 -25.16 -13.65 32.53
CA ARG A 212 -26.07 -14.77 32.87
C ARG A 212 -25.33 -16.11 32.88
N ARG A 213 -24.30 -16.22 33.73
CA ARG A 213 -23.80 -17.51 34.25
C ARG A 213 -23.12 -17.24 35.59
N ARG A 214 -23.92 -17.26 36.66
CA ARG A 214 -23.56 -17.68 38.01
C ARG A 214 -24.85 -17.92 38.78
#